data_AF-A0A4Y8V2B7-F1
#
_entry.id   AF-A0A4Y8V2B7-F1
#
_cell.length_a   1.000
_cell.length_b   1.000
_cell.length_c   1.000
_cell.angle_alpha   90.00
_cell.angle_beta   90.00
_cell.angle_gamma   90.00
#
_symmetry.space_group_name_H-M   'P 1'
#
loop_
_entity.id
_entity.type
_entity.pdbx_description
1 polymer ?
#
loop_
_entity_poly.entity_id
_entity_poly.type
_entity_poly.pdbx_seq_one_letter_code
_entity_poly.pdbx_strand_id
1 'polypeptide(L)'
;MAHTHKLLLMALVSAGCLGSAVAQETASDDPVYRAFLAALGEPALIGANADHALANSAYRPIPALRVDELDANKMRLGFDLFHENRFAIDQSVGCNSCHSGMFGGTDGRKVSTGARGQLGNLNAPTTFNAAFNFRQFWDGRAVTLADQALGPIENELEMAHELPAVIDMLRQDERYSAEFAAVYPDGITVNNMADAIAYFQRVNFTRPTTPFVRHLAGEEGQLSEQALRGLQRFEDVGCVTCHNGINLGGNSYQQLGSALDYFVEHRTDGPNDNGVFNRTGRESDKHVFKVPTLHGVAETAPYFHDGSVDTLEAAIEEMAEHQLGRMLSQQDIDDIAAFLNSLGGRPMGMAMGSMGMGRGMRGGMMGGGMNGGMGMGRGMQGTPAPAEPTADPATESSDTAMNNTALHQAQYQDALRAVAQARDKMVAEMQRIQRNDVAHFDFLQYEHLELIRHARALAYPPVTVDADTQQKLQDSAAQLLTATHELEWVIADFVRAEAMSRVMERLANNEEPNSLEGQAGDPVQRRAQYQAASVAMLAAMQTSAIQALAQTVNEVYAAGI
;
A
#
# COMPACT_ATOMS: atom_id res chain seq x y z
N MET A 1 38.37 -29.87 18.77
CA MET A 1 39.84 -29.75 18.81
C MET A 1 40.23 -28.48 18.09
N ALA A 2 41.13 -27.72 18.73
CA ALA A 2 42.01 -26.68 18.20
C ALA A 2 41.43 -25.44 17.51
N HIS A 3 41.57 -24.32 18.23
CA HIS A 3 41.54 -22.94 17.76
C HIS A 3 42.60 -22.61 16.71
N THR A 4 42.29 -21.65 15.84
CA THR A 4 43.20 -20.56 15.48
C THR A 4 42.42 -19.26 15.25
N HIS A 5 42.84 -18.22 15.99
CA HIS A 5 42.36 -16.85 15.95
C HIS A 5 42.79 -16.08 14.68
N LYS A 6 42.04 -15.02 14.31
CA LYS A 6 42.35 -13.58 14.49
C LYS A 6 41.94 -12.69 13.29
N LEU A 7 41.04 -11.75 13.60
CA LEU A 7 40.93 -10.35 13.16
C LEU A 7 40.81 -9.94 11.67
N LEU A 8 40.04 -8.86 11.49
CA LEU A 8 39.93 -7.94 10.33
C LEU A 8 39.06 -8.47 9.18
N LEU A 9 37.93 -7.87 8.80
CA LEU A 9 37.66 -6.46 8.51
C LEU A 9 36.23 -6.07 8.90
N MET A 10 36.06 -4.84 9.38
CA MET A 10 34.84 -4.07 9.15
C MET A 10 34.59 -4.03 7.63
N ALA A 11 33.67 -4.85 7.15
CA ALA A 11 33.09 -4.65 5.83
C ALA A 11 31.91 -3.70 6.01
N LEU A 12 32.06 -2.50 5.47
CA LEU A 12 30.99 -1.53 5.29
C LEU A 12 29.74 -2.25 4.79
N VAL A 13 28.68 -2.21 5.59
CA VAL A 13 27.32 -2.46 5.13
C VAL A 13 26.99 -1.29 4.21
N SER A 14 27.34 -1.40 2.92
CA SER A 14 26.71 -0.62 1.88
C SER A 14 25.28 -1.15 1.76
N ALA A 15 24.39 -0.54 2.56
CA ALA A 15 22.97 -0.70 2.43
C ALA A 15 22.57 -0.46 0.97
N GLY A 16 21.80 -1.40 0.41
CA GLY A 16 21.08 -1.17 -0.82
C GLY A 16 20.27 0.11 -0.66
N CYS A 17 20.67 1.14 -1.41
CA CYS A 17 20.02 2.43 -1.45
C CYS A 17 18.63 2.24 -2.07
N LEU A 18 17.61 2.18 -1.22
CA LEU A 18 16.28 2.64 -1.56
C LEU A 18 16.20 4.06 -1.00
N GLY A 19 16.13 5.05 -1.90
CA GLY A 19 16.16 6.47 -1.55
C GLY A 19 17.50 7.16 -1.84
N SER A 20 18.09 6.98 -3.03
CA SER A 20 19.05 7.96 -3.51
C SER A 20 18.27 9.17 -4.04
N ALA A 21 18.19 10.21 -3.21
CA ALA A 21 18.14 11.62 -3.61
C ALA A 21 17.57 11.90 -5.02
N VAL A 22 16.26 11.78 -5.20
CA VAL A 22 15.57 12.54 -6.24
C VAL A 22 15.13 13.84 -5.59
N ALA A 23 16.03 14.82 -5.68
CA ALA A 23 15.79 16.26 -5.66
C ALA A 23 14.62 16.75 -4.78
N GLN A 24 14.87 16.87 -3.48
CA GLN A 24 14.24 17.94 -2.71
C GLN A 24 15.02 19.24 -3.02
N GLU A 25 14.86 19.78 -4.24
CA GLU A 25 15.22 21.16 -4.62
C GLU A 25 14.92 21.41 -6.11
N THR A 26 13.70 21.83 -6.39
CA THR A 26 13.36 23.02 -7.19
C THR A 26 11.85 23.04 -7.23
N ALA A 27 11.26 23.95 -6.45
CA ALA A 27 9.92 24.44 -6.72
C ALA A 27 9.92 24.92 -8.18
N SER A 28 9.50 24.08 -9.12
CA SER A 28 9.43 24.50 -10.51
C SER A 28 8.30 25.50 -10.63
N ASP A 29 8.58 26.72 -11.07
CA ASP A 29 7.54 27.71 -11.40
C ASP A 29 6.75 27.33 -12.67
N ASP A 30 7.27 26.41 -13.50
CA ASP A 30 6.59 25.86 -14.68
C ASP A 30 5.41 24.94 -14.27
N PRO A 31 4.15 25.32 -14.58
CA PRO A 31 2.96 24.55 -14.21
C PRO A 31 2.87 23.19 -14.91
N VAL A 32 3.43 23.05 -16.11
CA VAL A 32 3.42 21.77 -16.84
C VAL A 32 4.42 20.80 -16.20
N TYR A 33 5.60 21.29 -15.84
CA TYR A 33 6.58 20.46 -15.13
C TYR A 33 6.09 20.05 -13.73
N ARG A 34 5.39 20.93 -12.99
CA ARG A 34 4.74 20.53 -11.73
C ARG A 34 3.68 19.45 -11.94
N ALA A 35 2.85 19.57 -12.98
CA ALA A 35 1.86 18.56 -13.31
C ALA A 35 2.52 17.22 -13.69
N PHE A 36 3.63 17.24 -14.44
CA PHE A 36 4.47 16.08 -14.72
C PHE A 36 4.96 15.41 -13.43
N LEU A 37 5.55 16.18 -12.51
CA LEU A 37 6.07 15.67 -11.23
C LEU A 37 4.96 15.10 -10.35
N ALA A 38 3.82 15.77 -10.27
CA ALA A 38 2.65 15.30 -9.52
C ALA A 38 2.09 14.00 -10.10
N ALA A 39 2.03 13.88 -11.43
CA ALA A 39 1.56 12.67 -12.11
C ALA A 39 2.55 11.50 -11.99
N LEU A 40 3.86 11.80 -11.99
CA LEU A 40 4.92 10.82 -11.74
C LEU A 40 4.88 10.32 -10.29
N GLY A 41 4.71 11.22 -9.33
CA GLY A 41 4.68 10.91 -7.90
C GLY A 41 5.95 10.23 -7.38
N GLU A 42 5.86 9.59 -6.22
CA GLU A 42 6.98 8.87 -5.57
C GLU A 42 7.08 7.41 -6.00
N PRO A 43 8.29 6.82 -6.09
CA PRO A 43 8.50 5.39 -6.32
C PRO A 43 7.71 4.45 -5.42
N ALA A 44 7.22 3.36 -6.01
CA ALA A 44 6.52 2.33 -5.26
C ALA A 44 7.46 1.69 -4.22
N LEU A 45 7.02 1.65 -2.96
CA LEU A 45 7.84 1.18 -1.83
C LEU A 45 8.08 -0.34 -1.82
N ILE A 46 7.40 -1.07 -2.70
CA ILE A 46 7.53 -2.52 -2.82
C ILE A 46 8.76 -2.95 -3.64
N GLY A 47 9.48 -2.01 -4.25
CA GLY A 47 10.77 -2.25 -4.89
C GLY A 47 11.83 -2.75 -3.89
N ALA A 48 12.80 -3.54 -4.36
CA ALA A 48 13.97 -3.94 -3.58
C ALA A 48 15.21 -4.09 -4.46
N ASN A 49 16.36 -4.11 -3.80
CA ASN A 49 17.57 -4.63 -4.40
C ASN A 49 17.42 -6.15 -4.65
N ALA A 50 17.40 -6.56 -5.91
CA ALA A 50 17.34 -7.98 -6.31
C ALA A 50 18.52 -8.79 -5.74
N ASP A 51 19.63 -8.14 -5.37
CA ASP A 51 20.81 -8.77 -4.76
C ASP A 51 20.69 -8.94 -3.24
N HIS A 52 19.61 -8.47 -2.60
CA HIS A 52 19.40 -8.68 -1.16
C HIS A 52 19.21 -10.17 -0.87
N ALA A 53 19.77 -10.68 0.23
CA ALA A 53 19.74 -12.12 0.57
C ALA A 53 18.31 -12.69 0.68
N LEU A 54 17.35 -11.86 1.10
CA LEU A 54 15.92 -12.20 1.18
C LEU A 54 15.09 -11.75 -0.03
N ALA A 55 15.71 -11.29 -1.12
CA ALA A 55 14.98 -10.82 -2.31
C ALA A 55 14.13 -11.92 -2.95
N ASN A 56 14.50 -13.19 -2.81
CA ASN A 56 13.75 -14.33 -3.35
C ASN A 56 13.03 -15.15 -2.26
N SER A 57 13.07 -14.70 -1.00
CA SER A 57 12.38 -15.32 0.14
C SER A 57 10.86 -15.11 0.04
N ALA A 58 10.06 -15.93 0.75
CA ALA A 58 8.61 -15.70 0.87
C ALA A 58 8.28 -14.39 1.61
N TYR A 59 9.19 -13.93 2.46
CA TYR A 59 9.05 -12.68 3.22
C TYR A 59 10.20 -11.74 2.97
N ARG A 60 9.89 -10.44 3.02
CA ARG A 60 10.87 -9.37 2.94
C ARG A 60 10.79 -8.46 4.17
N PRO A 61 11.93 -7.92 4.63
CA PRO A 61 11.93 -6.93 5.69
C PRO A 61 11.25 -5.64 5.22
N ILE A 62 10.59 -4.95 6.14
CA ILE A 62 10.09 -3.59 5.90
C ILE A 62 11.27 -2.62 6.11
N PRO A 63 11.65 -1.82 5.10
CA PRO A 63 12.72 -0.86 5.26
C PRO A 63 12.34 0.19 6.30
N ALA A 64 13.30 0.52 7.17
CA ALA A 64 13.12 1.64 8.08
C ALA A 64 13.05 2.96 7.30
N LEU A 65 12.11 3.83 7.69
CA LEU A 65 12.07 5.19 7.17
C LEU A 65 13.26 5.98 7.73
N ARG A 66 13.99 6.66 6.85
CA ARG A 66 15.13 7.51 7.22
C ARG A 66 14.61 8.82 7.81
N VAL A 67 14.72 8.95 9.14
CA VAL A 67 14.16 10.10 9.88
C VAL A 67 14.77 11.43 9.44
N ASP A 68 16.04 11.41 9.00
CA ASP A 68 16.77 12.56 8.46
C ASP A 68 16.27 13.03 7.08
N GLU A 69 15.49 12.22 6.38
CA GLU A 69 14.90 12.51 5.08
C GLU A 69 13.40 12.87 5.18
N LEU A 70 12.85 12.98 6.39
CA LEU A 70 11.45 13.32 6.59
C LEU A 70 11.23 14.84 6.55
N ASP A 71 10.21 15.24 5.82
CA ASP A 71 9.69 16.61 5.78
C ASP A 71 8.71 16.81 6.93
N ALA A 72 9.16 17.52 7.97
CA ALA A 72 8.37 17.79 9.16
C ALA A 72 7.14 18.69 8.87
N ASN A 73 7.21 19.58 7.87
CA ASN A 73 6.09 20.44 7.51
C ASN A 73 5.02 19.64 6.78
N LYS A 74 5.41 18.81 5.81
CA LYS A 74 4.49 17.91 5.09
C LYS A 74 3.87 16.87 6.01
N MET A 75 4.64 16.35 6.96
CA MET A 75 4.14 15.45 8.01
C MET A 75 3.04 16.10 8.85
N ARG A 76 3.26 17.35 9.29
CA ARG A 76 2.27 18.09 10.08
C ARG A 76 1.01 18.42 9.28
N LEU A 77 1.17 18.93 8.07
CA LEU A 77 0.05 19.20 7.18
C LEU A 77 -0.79 17.95 6.93
N GLY A 78 -0.15 16.82 6.58
CA GLY A 78 -0.85 15.56 6.38
C GLY A 78 -1.54 15.03 7.65
N PHE A 79 -0.94 15.22 8.83
CA PHE A 79 -1.58 14.91 10.11
C PHE A 79 -2.86 15.73 10.31
N ASP A 80 -2.79 17.05 10.09
CA ASP A 80 -3.93 17.94 10.28
C ASP A 80 -5.08 17.60 9.30
N LEU A 81 -4.76 17.33 8.02
CA LEU A 81 -5.73 16.91 7.01
C LEU A 81 -6.37 15.54 7.35
N PHE A 82 -5.60 14.58 7.85
CA PHE A 82 -6.12 13.25 8.24
C PHE A 82 -7.12 13.34 9.43
N HIS A 83 -7.05 14.40 10.22
CA HIS A 83 -7.93 14.67 11.35
C HIS A 83 -8.99 15.74 11.05
N GLU A 84 -9.11 16.19 9.79
CA GLU A 84 -10.03 17.25 9.39
C GLU A 84 -11.45 16.71 9.19
N ASN A 85 -12.32 16.97 10.16
CA ASN A 85 -13.72 16.57 10.05
C ASN A 85 -14.50 17.42 9.03
N ARG A 86 -14.06 18.65 8.69
CA ARG A 86 -14.74 19.48 7.68
C ARG A 86 -14.72 18.87 6.28
N PHE A 87 -14.00 17.77 6.06
CA PHE A 87 -14.10 16.99 4.83
C PHE A 87 -15.41 16.21 4.72
N ALA A 88 -16.08 15.91 5.83
CA ALA A 88 -17.44 15.40 5.80
C ALA A 88 -18.47 16.53 5.66
N ILE A 89 -19.52 16.28 4.87
CA ILE A 89 -20.57 17.27 4.56
C ILE A 89 -21.29 17.82 5.79
N ASP A 90 -21.36 17.03 6.87
CA ASP A 90 -21.94 17.41 8.16
C ASP A 90 -20.89 17.55 9.27
N GLN A 91 -19.61 17.49 8.91
CA GLN A 91 -18.44 17.62 9.80
C GLN A 91 -18.38 16.58 10.92
N SER A 92 -19.06 15.44 10.75
CA SER A 92 -19.19 14.42 11.80
C SER A 92 -18.03 13.41 11.83
N VAL A 93 -17.34 13.21 10.72
CA VAL A 93 -16.28 12.19 10.55
C VAL A 93 -15.08 12.75 9.79
N GLY A 94 -13.92 12.18 10.06
CA GLY A 94 -12.65 12.39 9.35
C GLY A 94 -11.96 11.04 9.10
N CYS A 95 -10.79 11.03 8.44
CA CYS A 95 -10.08 9.76 8.17
C CYS A 95 -9.80 8.98 9.46
N ASN A 96 -9.42 9.68 10.52
CA ASN A 96 -9.16 9.11 11.85
C ASN A 96 -10.38 8.48 12.54
N SER A 97 -11.60 8.74 12.08
CA SER A 97 -12.84 8.21 12.66
C SER A 97 -13.00 6.72 12.33
N CYS A 98 -12.58 6.32 11.13
CA CYS A 98 -12.59 4.94 10.64
C CYS A 98 -11.21 4.28 10.70
N HIS A 99 -10.14 5.08 10.70
CA HIS A 99 -8.75 4.60 10.68
C HIS A 99 -7.94 5.17 11.85
N SER A 100 -8.14 4.60 13.03
CA SER A 100 -7.47 5.03 14.25
C SER A 100 -6.22 4.19 14.53
N GLY A 101 -5.09 4.86 14.76
CA GLY A 101 -3.86 4.20 15.19
C GLY A 101 -4.00 3.40 16.50
N MET A 102 -4.99 3.73 17.34
CA MET A 102 -5.27 3.01 18.59
C MET A 102 -5.93 1.64 18.36
N PHE A 103 -6.60 1.44 17.23
CA PHE A 103 -7.30 0.20 16.85
C PHE A 103 -6.61 -0.43 15.65
N GLY A 104 -5.27 -0.50 15.68
CA GLY A 104 -4.53 -1.15 14.60
C GLY A 104 -4.75 -0.51 13.23
N GLY A 105 -5.08 0.79 13.15
CA GLY A 105 -5.34 1.48 11.88
C GLY A 105 -6.75 1.26 11.31
N THR A 106 -7.66 0.68 12.10
CA THR A 106 -9.10 0.51 11.79
C THR A 106 -9.95 1.21 12.84
N ASP A 107 -11.25 0.89 12.93
CA ASP A 107 -12.16 1.37 13.96
C ASP A 107 -12.73 0.26 14.87
N GLY A 108 -12.29 -0.99 14.67
CA GLY A 108 -12.76 -2.15 15.42
C GLY A 108 -14.23 -2.51 15.19
N ARG A 109 -14.85 -2.07 14.09
CA ARG A 109 -16.26 -2.34 13.77
C ARG A 109 -16.40 -3.28 12.57
N LYS A 110 -17.55 -3.95 12.50
CA LYS A 110 -17.94 -4.75 11.33
C LYS A 110 -17.92 -3.91 10.05
N VAL A 111 -18.61 -2.76 10.09
CA VAL A 111 -18.56 -1.72 9.06
C VAL A 111 -18.51 -0.36 9.74
N SER A 112 -17.85 0.61 9.11
CA SER A 112 -17.70 1.94 9.68
C SER A 112 -18.97 2.78 9.58
N THR A 113 -19.04 3.82 10.41
CA THR A 113 -20.10 4.84 10.36
C THR A 113 -19.57 6.09 9.69
N GLY A 114 -20.20 6.52 8.60
CA GLY A 114 -19.89 7.76 7.90
C GLY A 114 -20.82 8.92 8.28
N ALA A 115 -20.80 9.94 7.43
CA ALA A 115 -21.59 11.15 7.54
C ALA A 115 -23.07 10.84 7.69
N ARG A 116 -23.78 11.65 8.48
CA ARG A 116 -25.21 11.53 8.80
C ARG A 116 -25.55 10.20 9.48
N GLY A 117 -24.55 9.51 10.05
CA GLY A 117 -24.73 8.21 10.72
C GLY A 117 -24.96 7.05 9.76
N GLN A 118 -24.63 7.19 8.47
CA GLN A 118 -24.76 6.10 7.51
C GLN A 118 -23.76 4.99 7.81
N LEU A 119 -24.15 3.74 7.59
CA LEU A 119 -23.24 2.61 7.70
C LEU A 119 -22.62 2.32 6.34
N GLY A 120 -21.30 2.13 6.33
CA GLY A 120 -20.59 1.59 5.19
C GLY A 120 -21.02 0.15 4.90
N ASN A 121 -20.46 -0.40 3.83
CA ASN A 121 -20.82 -1.73 3.33
C ASN A 121 -19.66 -2.73 3.41
N LEU A 122 -18.47 -2.28 3.81
CA LEU A 122 -17.26 -3.07 3.97
C LEU A 122 -16.58 -2.71 5.31
N ASN A 123 -15.82 -3.66 5.84
CA ASN A 123 -14.91 -3.43 6.95
C ASN A 123 -13.77 -2.50 6.51
N ALA A 124 -13.42 -1.53 7.36
CA ALA A 124 -12.33 -0.61 7.09
C ALA A 124 -10.98 -1.33 7.24
N PRO A 125 -10.20 -1.50 6.15
CA PRO A 125 -8.90 -2.16 6.25
C PRO A 125 -7.91 -1.27 7.02
N THR A 126 -6.87 -1.88 7.58
CA THR A 126 -5.83 -1.14 8.32
C THR A 126 -5.09 -0.13 7.43
N THR A 127 -4.76 1.03 8.01
CA THR A 127 -3.78 1.96 7.43
C THR A 127 -2.34 1.51 7.64
N PHE A 128 -2.07 0.61 8.59
CA PHE A 128 -0.70 0.13 8.83
C PHE A 128 -0.16 -0.63 7.62
N ASN A 129 1.01 -0.18 7.16
CA ASN A 129 1.71 -0.66 5.98
C ASN A 129 0.90 -0.61 4.68
N ALA A 130 -0.20 0.17 4.61
CA ALA A 130 -0.99 0.31 3.39
C ALA A 130 -0.19 0.90 2.21
N ALA A 131 0.86 1.67 2.51
CA ALA A 131 1.81 2.20 1.52
C ALA A 131 2.60 1.11 0.77
N PHE A 132 2.63 -0.12 1.29
CA PHE A 132 3.26 -1.28 0.65
C PHE A 132 2.25 -2.17 -0.09
N ASN A 133 0.98 -1.76 -0.21
CA ASN A 133 0.05 -2.45 -1.09
C ASN A 133 0.31 -2.04 -2.56
N PHE A 134 0.20 -2.99 -3.49
CA PHE A 134 0.26 -2.67 -4.92
C PHE A 134 -0.96 -1.90 -5.45
N ARG A 135 -2.09 -1.99 -4.72
CA ARG A 135 -3.37 -1.31 -4.95
C ARG A 135 -4.07 -1.09 -3.62
N GLN A 136 -4.93 -0.08 -3.54
CA GLN A 136 -5.68 0.26 -2.33
C GLN A 136 -7.15 -0.17 -2.44
N PHE A 137 -7.83 -0.25 -1.29
CA PHE A 137 -9.15 -0.88 -1.11
C PHE A 137 -9.19 -2.41 -1.30
N TRP A 138 -10.29 -3.04 -0.88
CA TRP A 138 -10.52 -4.49 -1.01
C TRP A 138 -10.60 -4.98 -2.47
N ASP A 139 -11.07 -4.15 -3.38
CA ASP A 139 -11.17 -4.43 -4.83
C ASP A 139 -9.98 -3.88 -5.63
N GLY A 140 -9.03 -3.24 -4.96
CA GLY A 140 -7.85 -2.64 -5.59
C GLY A 140 -8.13 -1.44 -6.50
N ARG A 141 -9.28 -0.77 -6.38
CA ARG A 141 -9.71 0.27 -7.35
C ARG A 141 -8.84 1.53 -7.40
N ALA A 142 -8.01 1.78 -6.39
CA ALA A 142 -7.09 2.92 -6.37
C ALA A 142 -5.63 2.45 -6.54
N VAL A 143 -4.87 3.13 -7.39
CA VAL A 143 -3.49 2.74 -7.71
C VAL A 143 -2.54 3.08 -6.56
N THR A 144 -2.69 4.28 -5.98
CA THR A 144 -1.82 4.80 -4.93
C THR A 144 -2.61 5.20 -3.68
N LEU A 145 -1.91 5.48 -2.58
CA LEU A 145 -2.53 6.09 -1.39
C LEU A 145 -3.09 7.49 -1.68
N ALA A 146 -2.44 8.27 -2.53
CA ALA A 146 -2.94 9.59 -2.92
C ALA A 146 -4.26 9.45 -3.70
N ASP A 147 -4.34 8.52 -4.67
CA ASP A 147 -5.57 8.21 -5.39
C ASP A 147 -6.67 7.73 -4.41
N GLN A 148 -6.29 6.93 -3.40
CA GLN A 148 -7.21 6.39 -2.40
C GLN A 148 -7.79 7.48 -1.51
N ALA A 149 -6.99 8.44 -1.06
CA ALA A 149 -7.38 9.48 -0.10
C ALA A 149 -8.54 10.36 -0.61
N LEU A 150 -8.71 10.46 -1.94
CA LEU A 150 -9.78 11.22 -2.57
C LEU A 150 -11.15 10.52 -2.51
N GLY A 151 -11.17 9.18 -2.61
CA GLY A 151 -12.40 8.40 -2.69
C GLY A 151 -13.36 8.54 -1.49
N PRO A 152 -12.88 8.44 -0.23
CA PRO A 152 -13.70 8.61 0.96
C PRO A 152 -14.43 9.96 1.04
N ILE A 153 -13.82 11.02 0.51
CA ILE A 153 -14.37 12.37 0.53
C ILE A 153 -15.70 12.40 -0.24
N GLU A 154 -15.71 11.85 -1.45
CA GLU A 154 -16.88 11.85 -2.34
C GLU A 154 -17.87 10.71 -2.07
N ASN A 155 -17.47 9.66 -1.35
CA ASN A 155 -18.35 8.52 -1.09
C ASN A 155 -19.49 8.90 -0.12
N GLU A 156 -20.74 8.71 -0.57
CA GLU A 156 -21.97 9.02 0.17
C GLU A 156 -22.13 8.27 1.50
N LEU A 157 -21.53 7.08 1.61
CA LEU A 157 -21.53 6.27 2.84
C LEU A 157 -20.38 6.62 3.80
N GLU A 158 -19.44 7.48 3.36
CA GLU A 158 -18.25 7.87 4.12
C GLU A 158 -18.31 9.37 4.48
N MET A 159 -17.76 10.28 3.68
CA MET A 159 -17.76 11.72 4.00
C MET A 159 -18.81 12.52 3.22
N ALA A 160 -19.29 11.99 2.09
CA ALA A 160 -20.39 12.53 1.29
C ALA A 160 -20.22 14.01 0.88
N HIS A 161 -19.01 14.43 0.54
CA HIS A 161 -18.65 15.81 0.23
C HIS A 161 -17.96 15.93 -1.14
N GLU A 162 -18.28 16.99 -1.88
CA GLU A 162 -17.62 17.33 -3.14
C GLU A 162 -16.18 17.84 -2.92
N LEU A 163 -15.21 17.28 -3.65
CA LEU A 163 -13.80 17.71 -3.59
C LEU A 163 -13.59 19.22 -3.82
N PRO A 164 -14.22 19.88 -4.82
CA PRO A 164 -14.06 21.32 -5.02
C PRO A 164 -14.45 22.15 -3.80
N ALA A 165 -15.51 21.74 -3.10
CA ALA A 165 -15.98 22.45 -1.92
C ALA A 165 -15.03 22.25 -0.71
N VAL A 166 -14.42 21.07 -0.58
CA VAL A 166 -13.34 20.84 0.39
C VAL A 166 -12.12 21.72 0.10
N ILE A 167 -11.73 21.84 -1.17
CA ILE A 167 -10.61 22.71 -1.57
C ILE A 167 -10.91 24.19 -1.28
N ASP A 168 -12.13 24.65 -1.57
CA ASP A 168 -12.53 26.02 -1.25
C ASP A 168 -12.56 26.27 0.26
N MET A 169 -12.97 25.28 1.05
CA MET A 169 -12.90 25.33 2.52
C MET A 169 -11.45 25.49 3.00
N LEU A 170 -10.51 24.70 2.48
CA LEU A 170 -9.09 24.81 2.83
C LEU A 170 -8.52 26.18 2.46
N ARG A 171 -8.91 26.74 1.29
CA ARG A 171 -8.45 28.06 0.82
C ARG A 171 -8.97 29.23 1.65
N GLN A 172 -10.11 29.07 2.32
CA GLN A 172 -10.68 30.08 3.21
C GLN A 172 -10.06 30.05 4.61
N ASP A 173 -9.28 29.02 4.93
CA ASP A 173 -8.59 28.87 6.20
C ASP A 173 -7.15 29.39 6.07
N GLU A 174 -6.86 30.53 6.73
CA GLU A 174 -5.54 31.16 6.68
C GLU A 174 -4.42 30.22 7.19
N ARG A 175 -4.75 29.32 8.13
CA ARG A 175 -3.78 28.35 8.66
C ARG A 175 -3.40 27.35 7.59
N TYR A 176 -4.37 26.72 6.92
CA TYR A 176 -4.07 25.80 5.83
C TYR A 176 -3.36 26.49 4.67
N SER A 177 -3.76 27.71 4.33
CA SER A 177 -3.07 28.48 3.28
C SER A 177 -1.58 28.65 3.60
N ALA A 178 -1.23 28.94 4.85
CA ALA A 178 0.16 29.04 5.29
C ALA A 178 0.88 27.68 5.33
N GLU A 179 0.23 26.62 5.81
CA GLU A 179 0.82 25.27 5.89
C GLU A 179 1.09 24.68 4.50
N PHE A 180 0.16 24.85 3.55
CA PHE A 180 0.36 24.43 2.16
C PHE A 180 1.47 25.24 1.49
N ALA A 181 1.51 26.56 1.66
CA ALA A 181 2.57 27.40 1.10
C ALA A 181 3.98 27.05 1.64
N ALA A 182 4.08 26.45 2.83
CA ALA A 182 5.34 26.00 3.42
C ALA A 182 5.86 24.68 2.83
N VAL A 183 5.03 23.93 2.11
CA VAL A 183 5.34 22.59 1.57
C VAL A 183 5.27 22.57 0.04
N TYR A 184 4.27 23.25 -0.53
CA TYR A 184 3.91 23.20 -1.94
C TYR A 184 3.96 24.60 -2.57
N PRO A 185 4.76 24.79 -3.64
CA PRO A 185 4.88 26.08 -4.32
C PRO A 185 3.57 26.58 -4.93
N ASP A 186 2.70 25.69 -5.39
CA ASP A 186 1.39 25.99 -5.97
C ASP A 186 0.24 25.90 -4.93
N GLY A 187 0.59 25.77 -3.65
CA GLY A 187 -0.35 25.88 -2.54
C GLY A 187 -1.43 24.79 -2.54
N ILE A 188 -2.69 25.20 -2.33
CA ILE A 188 -3.81 24.28 -2.13
C ILE A 188 -4.35 23.80 -3.48
N THR A 189 -4.09 22.54 -3.78
CA THR A 189 -4.63 21.78 -4.91
C THR A 189 -5.13 20.41 -4.42
N VAL A 190 -5.99 19.75 -5.20
CA VAL A 190 -6.45 18.38 -4.91
C VAL A 190 -5.27 17.41 -4.79
N ASN A 191 -4.29 17.52 -5.70
CA ASN A 191 -3.11 16.68 -5.71
C ASN A 191 -2.23 16.88 -4.47
N ASN A 192 -1.99 18.14 -4.07
CA ASN A 192 -1.19 18.43 -2.88
C ASN A 192 -1.88 18.00 -1.59
N MET A 193 -3.21 18.10 -1.52
CA MET A 193 -3.99 17.57 -0.40
C MET A 193 -3.85 16.04 -0.31
N ALA A 194 -4.05 15.34 -1.43
CA ALA A 194 -3.92 13.88 -1.50
C ALA A 194 -2.50 13.40 -1.17
N ASP A 195 -1.49 14.08 -1.70
CA ASP A 195 -0.08 13.79 -1.46
C ASP A 195 0.34 14.05 0.00
N ALA A 196 -0.14 15.13 0.63
CA ALA A 196 0.11 15.38 2.05
C ALA A 196 -0.51 14.30 2.95
N ILE A 197 -1.76 13.90 2.67
CA ILE A 197 -2.43 12.80 3.39
C ILE A 197 -1.67 11.49 3.19
N ALA A 198 -1.33 11.15 1.95
CA ALA A 198 -0.59 9.93 1.63
C ALA A 198 0.80 9.90 2.27
N TYR A 199 1.47 11.05 2.35
CA TYR A 199 2.76 11.20 3.03
C TYR A 199 2.63 10.92 4.53
N PHE A 200 1.64 11.54 5.19
CA PHE A 200 1.35 11.25 6.59
C PHE A 200 1.03 9.76 6.80
N GLN A 201 0.21 9.17 5.92
CA GLN A 201 -0.13 7.75 6.02
C GLN A 201 1.12 6.86 5.93
N ARG A 202 1.98 7.11 4.94
CA ARG A 202 3.25 6.41 4.74
C ARG A 202 4.15 6.52 5.96
N VAL A 203 4.31 7.71 6.52
CA VAL A 203 5.27 7.93 7.62
C VAL A 203 4.71 7.43 8.95
N ASN A 204 3.46 7.77 9.28
CA ASN A 204 2.86 7.47 10.57
C ASN A 204 2.46 5.99 10.73
N PHE A 205 2.03 5.35 9.65
CA PHE A 205 1.49 3.99 9.68
C PHE A 205 2.45 2.96 9.08
N THR A 206 3.75 3.25 8.95
CA THR A 206 4.75 2.21 8.65
C THR A 206 5.29 1.59 9.94
N ARG A 207 5.25 0.26 10.06
CA ARG A 207 5.78 -0.48 11.22
C ARG A 207 7.02 -1.29 10.85
N PRO A 208 8.24 -0.70 10.92
CA PRO A 208 9.46 -1.38 10.51
C PRO A 208 10.05 -2.32 11.58
N THR A 209 9.47 -2.43 12.79
CA THR A 209 10.11 -3.10 13.94
C THR A 209 9.18 -4.00 14.75
N THR A 210 8.35 -4.83 14.10
CA THR A 210 7.57 -5.88 14.78
C THR A 210 8.48 -7.03 15.23
N PRO A 211 8.07 -7.89 16.19
CA PRO A 211 8.84 -9.08 16.55
C PRO A 211 9.23 -9.94 15.34
N PHE A 212 8.31 -10.15 14.40
CA PHE A 212 8.62 -10.89 13.17
C PHE A 212 9.60 -10.14 12.26
N VAL A 213 9.45 -8.83 12.06
CA VAL A 213 10.40 -8.07 11.21
C VAL A 213 11.81 -8.08 11.81
N ARG A 214 11.94 -7.98 13.15
CA ARG A 214 13.24 -8.13 13.84
C ARG A 214 13.80 -9.55 13.72
N HIS A 215 12.94 -10.57 13.78
CA HIS A 215 13.34 -11.95 13.49
C HIS A 215 13.89 -12.12 12.06
N LEU A 216 13.22 -11.55 11.06
CA LEU A 216 13.69 -11.55 9.67
C LEU A 216 15.04 -10.81 9.49
N ALA A 217 15.31 -9.80 10.33
CA ALA A 217 16.59 -9.10 10.37
C ALA A 217 17.71 -9.90 11.07
N GLY A 218 17.41 -11.11 11.55
CA GLY A 218 18.37 -11.99 12.22
C GLY A 218 18.54 -11.73 13.72
N GLU A 219 17.65 -10.93 14.33
CA GLU A 219 17.65 -10.76 15.78
C GLU A 219 17.12 -12.04 16.47
N GLU A 220 17.92 -12.58 17.40
CA GLU A 220 17.56 -13.79 18.14
C GLU A 220 16.47 -13.51 19.19
N GLY A 221 15.69 -14.53 19.53
CA GLY A 221 14.71 -14.49 20.64
C GLY A 221 13.51 -13.56 20.45
N GLN A 222 13.25 -13.10 19.21
CA GLN A 222 12.11 -12.21 18.93
C GLN A 222 10.78 -12.96 18.84
N LEU A 223 10.82 -14.23 18.44
CA LEU A 223 9.66 -15.12 18.38
C LEU A 223 9.72 -16.13 19.51
N SER A 224 8.57 -16.42 20.13
CA SER A 224 8.43 -17.55 21.04
C SER A 224 8.54 -18.88 20.29
N GLU A 225 8.80 -19.98 20.99
CA GLU A 225 8.78 -21.32 20.38
C GLU A 225 7.42 -21.64 19.72
N GLN A 226 6.33 -21.14 20.31
CA GLN A 226 4.99 -21.28 19.74
C GLN A 226 4.86 -20.50 18.42
N ALA A 227 5.30 -19.25 18.38
CA ALA A 227 5.27 -18.45 17.15
C ALA A 227 6.19 -19.01 16.06
N LEU A 228 7.32 -19.63 16.43
CA LEU A 228 8.18 -20.33 15.46
C LEU A 228 7.49 -21.56 14.86
N ARG A 229 6.78 -22.37 15.67
CA ARG A 229 5.94 -23.45 15.13
C ARG A 229 4.80 -22.91 14.26
N GLY A 230 4.21 -21.79 14.66
CA GLY A 230 3.18 -21.09 13.89
C GLY A 230 3.64 -20.63 12.52
N LEU A 231 4.82 -20.01 12.45
CA LEU A 231 5.46 -19.61 11.20
C LEU A 231 5.67 -20.80 10.28
N GLN A 232 6.24 -21.89 10.81
CA GLN A 232 6.44 -23.12 10.05
C GLN A 232 5.10 -23.68 9.55
N ARG A 233 4.08 -23.75 10.42
CA ARG A 233 2.77 -24.28 10.03
C ARG A 233 2.08 -23.39 9.00
N PHE A 234 2.21 -22.08 9.09
CA PHE A 234 1.70 -21.12 8.10
C PHE A 234 2.30 -21.36 6.70
N GLU A 235 3.60 -21.70 6.63
CA GLU A 235 4.29 -22.10 5.40
C GLU A 235 3.82 -23.46 4.88
N ASP A 236 3.80 -24.47 5.75
CA ASP A 236 3.48 -25.86 5.41
C ASP A 236 2.04 -26.01 4.90
N VAL A 237 1.11 -25.31 5.53
CA VAL A 237 -0.31 -25.27 5.14
C VAL A 237 -0.48 -24.58 3.78
N GLY A 238 0.36 -23.59 3.49
CA GLY A 238 0.43 -22.90 2.20
C GLY A 238 -0.10 -21.47 2.20
N CYS A 239 -0.30 -20.85 3.37
CA CYS A 239 -0.82 -19.48 3.49
C CYS A 239 0.09 -18.45 2.80
N VAL A 240 1.41 -18.69 2.81
CA VAL A 240 2.43 -17.87 2.12
C VAL A 240 2.23 -17.76 0.61
N THR A 241 1.40 -18.60 0.01
CA THR A 241 1.14 -18.53 -1.45
C THR A 241 0.45 -17.24 -1.84
N CYS A 242 -0.40 -16.72 -0.96
CA CYS A 242 -1.13 -15.47 -1.15
C CYS A 242 -0.58 -14.36 -0.24
N HIS A 243 -0.15 -14.72 0.98
CA HIS A 243 0.38 -13.81 1.99
C HIS A 243 1.91 -13.84 2.01
N ASN A 244 2.54 -13.27 0.99
CA ASN A 244 3.99 -13.18 0.84
C ASN A 244 4.47 -11.73 0.64
N GLY A 245 5.76 -11.59 0.41
CA GLY A 245 6.42 -10.33 0.08
C GLY A 245 6.68 -9.48 1.31
N ILE A 246 6.87 -8.18 1.05
CA ILE A 246 7.14 -7.17 2.08
C ILE A 246 5.96 -6.98 3.04
N ASN A 247 4.73 -7.15 2.54
CA ASN A 247 3.51 -6.80 3.27
C ASN A 247 2.70 -8.03 3.74
N LEU A 248 3.19 -9.26 3.52
CA LEU A 248 2.49 -10.52 3.82
C LEU A 248 1.05 -10.51 3.28
N GLY A 249 0.94 -10.23 1.98
CA GLY A 249 -0.30 -9.88 1.30
C GLY A 249 -0.17 -8.51 0.62
N GLY A 250 -1.29 -7.95 0.15
CA GLY A 250 -1.27 -6.64 -0.50
C GLY A 250 -0.49 -6.62 -1.82
N ASN A 251 -0.34 -7.76 -2.49
CA ASN A 251 0.45 -7.90 -3.72
C ASN A 251 -0.20 -8.81 -4.80
N SER A 252 -1.42 -9.28 -4.56
CA SER A 252 -2.18 -10.08 -5.54
C SER A 252 -3.70 -9.96 -5.32
N TYR A 253 -4.46 -10.40 -6.32
CA TYR A 253 -5.90 -10.62 -6.24
C TYR A 253 -6.19 -12.12 -6.22
N GLN A 254 -6.96 -12.59 -5.25
CA GLN A 254 -7.29 -14.01 -5.10
C GLN A 254 -8.79 -14.19 -4.91
N GLN A 255 -9.29 -15.33 -5.39
CA GLN A 255 -10.67 -15.71 -5.19
C GLN A 255 -10.89 -16.17 -3.75
N LEU A 256 -11.89 -15.60 -3.09
CA LEU A 256 -12.37 -16.09 -1.80
C LEU A 256 -13.17 -17.37 -2.03
N GLY A 257 -12.79 -18.45 -1.36
CA GLY A 257 -13.31 -19.80 -1.60
C GLY A 257 -12.63 -20.56 -2.75
N SER A 258 -11.31 -20.40 -2.94
CA SER A 258 -10.58 -21.03 -4.06
C SER A 258 -10.50 -22.56 -4.01
N ALA A 259 -10.60 -23.16 -2.81
CA ALA A 259 -10.63 -24.60 -2.64
C ALA A 259 -12.04 -25.13 -2.36
N LEU A 260 -12.80 -24.42 -1.53
CA LEU A 260 -14.20 -24.70 -1.20
C LEU A 260 -14.98 -23.40 -1.18
N ASP A 261 -16.19 -23.43 -1.75
CA ASP A 261 -17.05 -22.26 -1.86
C ASP A 261 -17.22 -21.58 -0.49
N TYR A 262 -16.96 -20.28 -0.45
CA TYR A 262 -17.14 -19.47 0.75
C TYR A 262 -18.63 -19.17 1.00
N PHE A 263 -19.40 -18.99 -0.08
CA PHE A 263 -20.81 -18.63 -0.05
C PHE A 263 -21.71 -19.87 -0.04
N VAL A 264 -21.79 -20.55 1.11
CA VAL A 264 -22.63 -21.73 1.35
C VAL A 264 -24.03 -21.36 1.89
N GLU A 265 -24.91 -22.34 2.18
CA GLU A 265 -26.30 -22.10 2.60
C GLU A 265 -26.48 -21.09 3.76
N HIS A 266 -25.46 -20.92 4.61
CA HIS A 266 -25.49 -20.00 5.76
C HIS A 266 -24.76 -18.68 5.53
N ARG A 267 -24.17 -18.47 4.33
CA ARG A 267 -23.47 -17.25 3.94
C ARG A 267 -23.90 -16.86 2.51
N THR A 268 -24.95 -16.05 2.43
CA THR A 268 -25.51 -15.63 1.14
C THR A 268 -24.67 -14.51 0.52
N ASP A 269 -24.26 -14.72 -0.73
CA ASP A 269 -23.62 -13.74 -1.60
C ASP A 269 -24.51 -12.49 -1.80
N GLY A 270 -23.93 -11.31 -1.68
CA GLY A 270 -24.55 -10.02 -1.93
C GLY A 270 -23.65 -9.05 -2.72
N PRO A 271 -24.14 -7.84 -3.02
CA PRO A 271 -23.41 -6.87 -3.85
C PRO A 271 -22.02 -6.48 -3.32
N ASN A 272 -21.81 -6.57 -2.00
CA ASN A 272 -20.53 -6.26 -1.35
C ASN A 272 -19.49 -7.36 -1.54
N ASP A 273 -19.92 -8.57 -1.92
CA ASP A 273 -19.07 -9.72 -2.13
C ASP A 273 -18.48 -9.76 -3.55
N ASN A 274 -19.01 -8.95 -4.47
CA ASN A 274 -18.57 -8.95 -5.87
C ASN A 274 -17.05 -8.69 -6.04
N GLY A 275 -16.42 -7.95 -5.13
CA GLY A 275 -14.98 -7.67 -5.20
C GLY A 275 -14.56 -7.00 -6.51
N VAL A 276 -13.54 -7.56 -7.17
CA VAL A 276 -12.97 -7.06 -8.43
C VAL A 276 -13.98 -7.06 -9.58
N PHE A 277 -15.02 -7.90 -9.56
CA PHE A 277 -16.10 -7.88 -10.55
C PHE A 277 -16.72 -6.50 -10.72
N ASN A 278 -16.85 -5.72 -9.65
CA ASN A 278 -17.42 -4.36 -9.72
C ASN A 278 -16.59 -3.41 -10.61
N ARG A 279 -15.33 -3.75 -10.90
CA ARG A 279 -14.44 -3.01 -11.80
C ARG A 279 -14.40 -3.60 -13.20
N THR A 280 -14.45 -4.92 -13.32
CA THR A 280 -14.17 -5.61 -14.60
C THR A 280 -15.42 -6.07 -15.34
N GLY A 281 -16.50 -6.37 -14.62
CA GLY A 281 -17.68 -7.05 -15.16
C GLY A 281 -17.41 -8.47 -15.65
N ARG A 282 -16.23 -9.05 -15.41
CA ARG A 282 -15.91 -10.44 -15.78
C ARG A 282 -16.40 -11.36 -14.68
N GLU A 283 -17.30 -12.30 -15.00
CA GLU A 283 -17.81 -13.28 -14.02
C GLU A 283 -16.69 -14.05 -13.29
N SER A 284 -15.55 -14.29 -13.94
CA SER A 284 -14.38 -14.92 -13.32
C SER A 284 -13.70 -14.09 -12.22
N ASP A 285 -14.04 -12.80 -12.11
CA ASP A 285 -13.54 -11.89 -11.06
C ASP A 285 -14.55 -11.69 -9.93
N LYS A 286 -15.69 -12.40 -9.95
CA LYS A 286 -16.62 -12.38 -8.82
C LYS A 286 -15.97 -13.04 -7.61
N HIS A 287 -16.16 -12.46 -6.44
CA HIS A 287 -15.56 -12.91 -5.17
C HIS A 287 -14.02 -12.86 -5.16
N VAL A 288 -13.42 -12.18 -6.12
CA VAL A 288 -11.97 -11.92 -6.15
C VAL A 288 -11.70 -10.64 -5.39
N PHE A 289 -10.78 -10.70 -4.43
CA PHE A 289 -10.37 -9.56 -3.62
C PHE A 289 -8.86 -9.39 -3.63
N LYS A 290 -8.41 -8.16 -3.39
CA LYS A 290 -7.02 -7.90 -3.04
C LYS A 290 -6.72 -8.64 -1.74
N VAL A 291 -5.69 -9.47 -1.74
CA VAL A 291 -5.23 -10.13 -0.52
C VAL A 291 -4.85 -9.06 0.51
N PRO A 292 -5.43 -9.04 1.72
CA PRO A 292 -5.09 -8.04 2.73
C PRO A 292 -3.69 -8.29 3.30
N THR A 293 -3.05 -7.25 3.81
CA THR A 293 -1.83 -7.41 4.61
C THR A 293 -2.15 -8.13 5.91
N LEU A 294 -1.22 -8.98 6.37
CA LEU A 294 -1.31 -9.58 7.71
C LEU A 294 -0.49 -8.84 8.76
N HIS A 295 0.24 -7.79 8.40
CA HIS A 295 0.92 -6.98 9.41
C HIS A 295 -0.09 -6.32 10.33
N GLY A 296 0.05 -6.56 11.63
CA GLY A 296 -0.89 -6.06 12.65
C GLY A 296 -2.26 -6.74 12.67
N VAL A 297 -2.49 -7.84 11.95
CA VAL A 297 -3.83 -8.47 11.83
C VAL A 297 -4.47 -8.85 13.17
N ALA A 298 -3.67 -9.18 14.19
CA ALA A 298 -4.19 -9.48 15.53
C ALA A 298 -4.84 -8.25 16.22
N GLU A 299 -4.64 -7.04 15.70
CA GLU A 299 -5.15 -5.78 16.26
C GLU A 299 -6.37 -5.24 15.49
N THR A 300 -6.86 -5.94 14.46
CA THR A 300 -7.80 -5.38 13.46
C THR A 300 -9.11 -6.13 13.33
N ALA A 301 -9.52 -6.89 14.36
CA ALA A 301 -10.83 -7.54 14.36
C ALA A 301 -11.98 -6.51 14.20
N PRO A 302 -13.12 -6.89 13.61
CA PRO A 302 -13.42 -8.19 12.99
C PRO A 302 -12.80 -8.37 11.59
N TYR A 303 -12.85 -9.58 11.06
CA TYR A 303 -12.10 -10.04 9.89
C TYR A 303 -12.97 -10.18 8.63
N PHE A 304 -12.27 -10.27 7.49
CA PHE A 304 -12.79 -10.28 6.11
C PHE A 304 -13.37 -8.95 5.65
N HIS A 305 -13.69 -8.87 4.35
CA HIS A 305 -14.11 -7.63 3.70
C HIS A 305 -15.41 -7.05 4.26
N ASP A 306 -16.23 -7.89 4.90
CA ASP A 306 -17.52 -7.52 5.48
C ASP A 306 -17.54 -7.54 7.03
N GLY A 307 -16.41 -7.85 7.67
CA GLY A 307 -16.29 -7.94 9.12
C GLY A 307 -17.16 -9.04 9.75
N SER A 308 -17.44 -10.12 9.02
CA SER A 308 -18.33 -11.20 9.47
C SER A 308 -17.73 -12.13 10.53
N VAL A 309 -16.42 -12.13 10.71
CA VAL A 309 -15.73 -13.06 11.62
C VAL A 309 -15.06 -12.31 12.77
N ASP A 310 -15.38 -12.70 14.00
CA ASP A 310 -15.02 -11.93 15.20
C ASP A 310 -13.62 -12.23 15.75
N THR A 311 -13.09 -13.44 15.53
CA THR A 311 -11.82 -13.88 16.16
C THR A 311 -10.78 -14.30 15.13
N LEU A 312 -9.51 -14.12 15.50
CA LEU A 312 -8.38 -14.44 14.63
C LEU A 312 -8.33 -15.93 14.34
N GLU A 313 -8.62 -16.74 15.35
CA GLU A 313 -8.65 -18.20 15.27
C GLU A 313 -9.71 -18.68 14.29
N ALA A 314 -10.92 -18.10 14.33
CA ALA A 314 -11.98 -18.41 13.36
C ALA A 314 -11.60 -17.97 11.94
N ALA A 315 -10.94 -16.82 11.79
CA ALA A 315 -10.46 -16.38 10.49
C ALA A 315 -9.36 -17.32 9.92
N ILE A 316 -8.47 -17.83 10.77
CA ILE A 316 -7.46 -18.83 10.38
C ILE A 316 -8.13 -20.13 9.92
N GLU A 317 -9.11 -20.61 10.69
CA GLU A 317 -9.88 -21.82 10.38
C GLU A 317 -10.61 -21.67 9.04
N GLU A 318 -11.41 -20.62 8.85
CA GLU A 318 -12.12 -20.37 7.60
C GLU A 318 -11.18 -20.21 6.40
N MET A 319 -10.03 -19.54 6.56
CA MET A 319 -9.05 -19.41 5.48
C MET A 319 -8.43 -20.76 5.11
N ALA A 320 -8.10 -21.60 6.10
CA ALA A 320 -7.55 -22.92 5.82
C ALA A 320 -8.57 -23.83 5.12
N GLU A 321 -9.83 -23.78 5.53
CA GLU A 321 -10.91 -24.55 4.91
C GLU A 321 -11.18 -24.06 3.49
N HIS A 322 -11.54 -22.78 3.33
CA HIS A 322 -12.06 -22.26 2.06
C HIS A 322 -10.98 -22.00 1.01
N GLN A 323 -9.77 -21.58 1.42
CA GLN A 323 -8.71 -21.28 0.46
C GLN A 323 -7.85 -22.50 0.13
N LEU A 324 -7.68 -23.42 1.09
CA LEU A 324 -6.70 -24.50 1.01
C LEU A 324 -7.33 -25.90 1.14
N GLY A 325 -8.61 -26.02 1.51
CA GLY A 325 -9.31 -27.29 1.65
C GLY A 325 -8.80 -28.13 2.83
N ARG A 326 -8.32 -27.47 3.90
CA ARG A 326 -7.64 -28.11 5.03
C ARG A 326 -8.38 -27.84 6.34
N MET A 327 -8.59 -28.89 7.12
CA MET A 327 -9.04 -28.78 8.50
C MET A 327 -7.83 -28.75 9.42
N LEU A 328 -7.63 -27.64 10.13
CA LEU A 328 -6.54 -27.48 11.07
C LEU A 328 -6.90 -28.02 12.45
N SER A 329 -5.91 -28.55 13.17
CA SER A 329 -6.10 -28.86 14.59
C SER A 329 -6.13 -27.56 15.41
N GLN A 330 -6.72 -27.58 16.61
CA GLN A 330 -6.68 -26.41 17.50
C GLN A 330 -5.24 -25.97 17.80
N GLN A 331 -4.29 -26.91 17.93
CA GLN A 331 -2.88 -26.58 18.15
C GLN A 331 -2.27 -25.85 16.96
N ASP A 332 -2.61 -26.24 15.72
CA ASP A 332 -2.15 -25.54 14.52
C ASP A 332 -2.71 -24.12 14.47
N ILE A 333 -4.00 -23.95 14.79
CA ILE A 333 -4.67 -22.65 14.83
C ILE A 333 -4.00 -21.76 15.88
N ASP A 334 -3.79 -22.27 17.10
CA ASP A 334 -3.16 -21.53 18.20
C ASP A 334 -1.70 -21.16 17.89
N ASP A 335 -0.94 -22.06 17.26
CA ASP A 335 0.43 -21.81 16.84
C ASP A 335 0.47 -20.72 15.74
N ILE A 336 -0.37 -20.83 14.70
CA ILE A 336 -0.48 -19.81 13.64
C ILE A 336 -0.93 -18.47 14.23
N ALA A 337 -1.91 -18.45 15.14
CA ALA A 337 -2.34 -17.24 15.82
C ALA A 337 -1.18 -16.59 16.60
N ALA A 338 -0.33 -17.37 17.28
CA ALA A 338 0.86 -16.85 17.95
C ALA A 338 1.86 -16.23 16.97
N PHE A 339 2.03 -16.80 15.77
CA PHE A 339 2.81 -16.19 14.70
C PHE A 339 2.18 -14.88 14.21
N LEU A 340 0.88 -14.85 13.89
CA LEU A 340 0.20 -13.64 13.41
C LEU A 340 0.21 -12.51 14.45
N ASN A 341 0.15 -12.82 15.74
CA ASN A 341 0.36 -11.84 16.82
C ASN A 341 1.76 -11.20 16.77
N SER A 342 2.78 -11.92 16.30
CA SER A 342 4.14 -11.39 16.16
C SER A 342 4.31 -10.41 14.99
N LEU A 343 3.32 -10.31 14.11
CA LEU A 343 3.24 -9.33 13.02
C LEU A 343 2.74 -7.96 13.49
N GLY A 344 2.28 -7.86 14.74
CA GLY A 344 1.88 -6.61 15.38
C GLY A 344 3.02 -5.89 16.10
N GLY A 345 2.78 -4.62 16.44
CA GLY A 345 3.67 -3.88 17.33
C GLY A 345 3.34 -4.22 18.79
N ARG A 346 4.22 -3.88 19.74
CA ARG A 346 3.77 -3.82 21.14
C ARG A 346 2.65 -2.78 21.18
N PRO A 347 1.46 -3.09 21.76
CA PRO A 347 0.44 -2.08 21.98
C PRO A 347 1.09 -0.89 22.69
N MET A 348 0.90 0.33 22.17
CA MET A 348 1.28 1.52 22.95
C MET A 348 0.58 1.40 24.30
N GLY A 349 1.40 1.31 25.36
CA GLY A 349 1.06 0.77 26.67
C GLY A 349 -0.37 0.99 27.16
N MET A 350 -1.12 -0.10 27.27
CA MET A 350 -1.74 -0.42 28.57
C MET A 350 -0.89 -1.53 29.18
N ALA A 351 0.02 -1.13 30.06
CA ALA A 351 0.67 -2.05 30.99
C ALA A 351 -0.39 -2.56 31.97
N MET A 352 -1.26 -3.48 31.53
CA MET A 352 -1.98 -4.38 32.43
C MET A 352 -1.17 -5.66 32.47
N GLY A 353 -0.36 -5.76 33.52
CA GLY A 353 0.39 -6.96 33.82
C GLY A 353 -0.55 -8.17 33.88
N SER A 354 -0.01 -9.30 33.44
CA SER A 354 -0.43 -10.62 33.89
C SER A 354 -0.74 -10.59 35.39
N MET A 355 -2.02 -10.57 35.74
CA MET A 355 -2.51 -11.07 37.01
C MET A 355 -3.63 -12.03 36.69
N GLY A 356 -3.33 -13.31 36.89
CA GLY A 356 -4.28 -14.40 36.85
C GLY A 356 -5.46 -14.17 37.78
N MET A 357 -6.54 -14.86 37.46
CA MET A 357 -7.82 -14.85 38.18
C MET A 357 -7.66 -14.90 39.71
N GLY A 358 -8.36 -14.00 40.41
CA GLY A 358 -8.54 -14.05 41.85
C GLY A 358 -9.86 -13.40 42.27
N ARG A 359 -10.75 -14.20 42.86
CA ARG A 359 -12.03 -13.79 43.45
C ARG A 359 -11.89 -12.58 44.39
N GLY A 360 -12.85 -11.66 44.27
CA GLY A 360 -13.56 -11.13 45.43
C GLY A 360 -13.25 -9.70 45.88
N MET A 361 -14.36 -9.00 46.13
CA MET A 361 -14.58 -7.85 47.04
C MET A 361 -14.81 -6.45 46.43
N ARG A 362 -15.88 -5.88 46.98
CA ARG A 362 -16.59 -4.63 46.73
C ARG A 362 -15.75 -3.37 47.01
N GLY A 363 -16.09 -2.31 46.26
CA GLY A 363 -16.52 -1.04 46.85
C GLY A 363 -15.52 0.13 46.83
N GLY A 364 -15.97 1.29 46.33
CA GLY A 364 -15.37 2.59 46.67
C GLY A 364 -15.37 3.62 45.55
N MET A 365 -16.29 4.58 45.62
CA MET A 365 -16.29 5.86 44.89
C MET A 365 -15.10 6.76 45.28
N MET A 366 -14.88 7.81 44.47
CA MET A 366 -14.27 9.16 44.68
C MET A 366 -13.32 9.45 43.50
N GLY A 367 -13.41 10.51 42.68
CA GLY A 367 -13.96 11.85 42.87
C GLY A 367 -12.82 12.84 43.18
N GLY A 368 -12.43 13.69 42.22
CA GLY A 368 -11.55 14.85 42.49
C GLY A 368 -10.70 15.31 41.32
N GLY A 369 -11.16 16.35 40.61
CA GLY A 369 -10.32 17.17 39.75
C GLY A 369 -9.56 18.22 40.55
N MET A 370 -8.50 18.81 39.99
CA MET A 370 -7.99 20.10 40.43
C MET A 370 -7.24 20.81 39.29
N ASN A 371 -7.71 22.02 39.05
CA ASN A 371 -7.20 23.07 38.20
C ASN A 371 -6.08 23.83 38.96
N GLY A 372 -5.08 24.37 38.26
CA GLY A 372 -3.97 25.08 38.89
C GLY A 372 -3.18 25.95 37.93
N GLY A 373 -3.76 27.10 37.57
CA GLY A 373 -3.02 28.18 36.92
C GLY A 373 -2.21 29.00 37.92
N MET A 374 -1.00 29.40 37.52
CA MET A 374 -0.29 30.57 38.06
C MET A 374 0.49 31.23 36.93
N GLY A 375 0.08 32.44 36.59
CA GLY A 375 0.90 33.37 35.82
C GLY A 375 1.86 34.15 36.72
N MET A 376 2.96 34.63 36.13
CA MET A 376 3.66 35.84 36.54
C MET A 376 4.32 36.45 35.31
N GLY A 377 4.01 37.72 35.05
CA GLY A 377 4.59 38.52 33.98
C GLY A 377 5.74 39.43 34.45
N ARG A 378 6.50 39.90 33.47
CA ARG A 378 7.29 41.15 33.32
C ARG A 378 8.26 40.86 32.16
N GLY A 379 8.32 41.60 31.06
CA GLY A 379 8.18 43.04 30.89
C GLY A 379 9.57 43.61 30.58
N MET A 380 9.95 43.66 29.29
CA MET A 380 11.09 44.45 28.82
C MET A 380 10.81 45.00 27.41
N GLN A 381 10.91 46.33 27.33
CA GLN A 381 10.92 47.20 26.15
C GLN A 381 12.07 46.74 25.21
N GLY A 382 12.01 46.79 23.87
CA GLY A 382 11.53 47.86 22.99
C GLY A 382 12.72 48.31 22.14
N THR A 383 12.85 47.79 20.91
CA THR A 383 13.77 48.28 19.87
C THR A 383 13.03 48.31 18.53
N PRO A 384 13.19 49.35 17.69
CA PRO A 384 12.36 49.55 16.51
C PRO A 384 12.73 48.57 15.38
N ALA A 385 11.71 48.03 14.72
CA ALA A 385 11.85 47.21 13.53
C ALA A 385 12.35 48.07 12.35
N PRO A 386 13.30 47.59 11.53
CA PRO A 386 13.61 48.23 10.25
C PRO A 386 12.46 47.98 9.26
N ALA A 387 12.22 48.97 8.41
CA ALA A 387 11.17 48.98 7.40
C ALA A 387 11.19 47.75 6.49
N GLU A 388 10.01 47.22 6.20
CA GLU A 388 9.77 46.16 5.22
C GLU A 388 10.27 46.58 3.83
N PRO A 389 11.04 45.74 3.13
CA PRO A 389 11.20 45.90 1.69
C PRO A 389 9.87 45.49 1.05
N THR A 390 9.26 46.42 0.33
CA THR A 390 8.14 46.15 -0.57
C THR A 390 8.52 45.00 -1.50
N ALA A 391 7.78 43.89 -1.44
CA ALA A 391 7.91 42.80 -2.39
C ALA A 391 7.51 43.31 -3.78
N ASP A 392 8.51 43.50 -4.65
CA ASP A 392 8.29 43.54 -6.09
C ASP A 392 7.72 42.18 -6.53
N PRO A 393 6.80 42.15 -7.51
CA PRO A 393 6.34 40.88 -8.07
C PRO A 393 7.55 40.16 -8.65
N ALA A 394 7.78 38.92 -8.22
CA ALA A 394 8.92 38.10 -8.64
C ALA A 394 9.02 38.05 -10.17
N THR A 395 9.93 38.83 -10.74
CA THR A 395 10.41 38.63 -12.10
C THR A 395 11.41 37.49 -12.06
N GLU A 396 11.04 36.37 -12.67
CA GLU A 396 11.87 35.17 -12.84
C GLU A 396 13.29 35.54 -13.30
N SER A 397 14.29 34.94 -12.67
CA SER A 397 15.63 34.95 -13.26
C SER A 397 15.64 33.94 -14.41
N SER A 398 16.08 34.37 -15.60
CA SER A 398 16.16 33.52 -16.80
C SER A 398 16.94 32.22 -16.59
N ASP A 399 17.86 32.20 -15.62
CA ASP A 399 18.70 31.05 -15.29
C ASP A 399 17.92 29.93 -14.60
N THR A 400 16.92 30.25 -13.77
CA THR A 400 16.08 29.25 -13.07
C THR A 400 15.08 28.60 -14.03
N ALA A 401 14.46 29.40 -14.91
CA ALA A 401 13.53 28.90 -15.93
C ALA A 401 14.24 27.97 -16.93
N MET A 402 15.45 28.35 -17.40
CA MET A 402 16.27 27.49 -18.27
C MET A 402 16.66 26.17 -17.59
N ASN A 403 16.88 26.16 -16.27
CA ASN A 403 17.18 24.93 -15.52
C ASN A 403 15.96 24.00 -15.42
N ASN A 404 14.77 24.54 -15.12
CA ASN A 404 13.54 23.74 -15.00
C ASN A 404 13.13 23.09 -16.32
N THR A 405 13.24 23.81 -17.44
CA THR A 405 12.95 23.25 -18.77
C THR A 405 13.89 22.09 -19.11
N ALA A 406 15.19 22.22 -18.84
CA ALA A 406 16.17 21.16 -19.10
C ALA A 406 15.93 19.94 -18.20
N LEU A 407 15.59 20.16 -16.92
CA LEU A 407 15.23 19.10 -15.98
C LEU A 407 13.97 18.35 -16.42
N HIS A 408 12.91 19.09 -16.80
CA HIS A 408 11.69 18.49 -17.32
C HIS A 408 11.97 17.65 -18.56
N GLN A 409 12.76 18.15 -19.50
CA GLN A 409 13.12 17.40 -20.71
C GLN A 409 13.88 16.11 -20.40
N ALA A 410 14.83 16.16 -19.45
CA ALA A 410 15.61 15.00 -19.03
C ALA A 410 14.73 13.94 -18.34
N GLN A 411 13.88 14.36 -17.40
CA GLN A 411 12.98 13.44 -16.69
C GLN A 411 11.88 12.88 -17.59
N TYR A 412 11.41 13.66 -18.57
CA TYR A 412 10.49 13.16 -19.59
C TYR A 412 11.16 12.04 -20.42
N GLN A 413 12.44 12.22 -20.81
CA GLN A 413 13.22 11.17 -21.46
C GLN A 413 13.44 9.93 -20.56
N ASP A 414 13.56 10.11 -19.25
CA ASP A 414 13.61 8.98 -18.31
C ASP A 414 12.28 8.21 -18.30
N ALA A 415 11.15 8.92 -18.27
CA ALA A 415 9.83 8.29 -18.34
C ALA A 415 9.62 7.51 -19.64
N LEU A 416 10.04 8.09 -20.77
CA LEU A 416 10.05 7.43 -22.08
C LEU A 416 10.87 6.13 -22.09
N ARG A 417 12.06 6.14 -21.48
CA ARG A 417 12.90 4.95 -21.34
C ARG A 417 12.27 3.90 -20.44
N ALA A 418 11.66 4.32 -19.33
CA ALA A 418 11.02 3.42 -18.39
C ALA A 418 9.85 2.68 -19.04
N VAL A 419 8.94 3.39 -19.74
CA VAL A 419 7.79 2.74 -20.41
C VAL A 419 8.23 1.83 -21.56
N ALA A 420 9.30 2.16 -22.27
CA ALA A 420 9.84 1.34 -23.36
C ALA A 420 10.41 -0.01 -22.88
N GLN A 421 10.91 -0.07 -21.65
CA GLN A 421 11.51 -1.28 -21.05
C GLN A 421 10.51 -2.09 -20.21
N ALA A 422 9.39 -1.49 -19.80
CA ALA A 422 8.48 -2.06 -18.81
C ALA A 422 7.97 -3.47 -19.17
N ARG A 423 7.55 -3.69 -20.42
CA ARG A 423 7.05 -5.00 -20.86
C ARG A 423 8.11 -6.10 -20.70
N ASP A 424 9.34 -5.83 -21.12
CA ASP A 424 10.42 -6.83 -21.08
C ASP A 424 10.80 -7.16 -19.64
N LYS A 425 10.79 -6.16 -18.74
CA LYS A 425 10.99 -6.38 -17.31
C LYS A 425 9.86 -7.22 -16.69
N MET A 426 8.59 -6.91 -16.99
CA MET A 426 7.45 -7.70 -16.51
C MET A 426 7.50 -9.15 -17.05
N VAL A 427 7.83 -9.35 -18.32
CA VAL A 427 8.02 -10.70 -18.90
C VAL A 427 9.13 -11.46 -18.16
N ALA A 428 10.25 -10.80 -17.87
CA ALA A 428 11.35 -11.42 -17.12
C ALA A 428 10.92 -11.84 -15.70
N GLU A 429 10.18 -10.98 -14.99
CA GLU A 429 9.65 -11.28 -13.66
C GLU A 429 8.61 -12.41 -13.67
N MET A 430 7.69 -12.42 -14.64
CA MET A 430 6.74 -13.53 -14.82
C MET A 430 7.47 -14.85 -15.07
N GLN A 431 8.53 -14.85 -15.89
CA GLN A 431 9.35 -16.04 -16.13
C GLN A 431 10.11 -16.49 -14.88
N ARG A 432 10.62 -15.56 -14.06
CA ARG A 432 11.23 -15.88 -12.75
C ARG A 432 10.23 -16.55 -11.82
N ILE A 433 8.99 -16.05 -11.77
CA ILE A 433 7.92 -16.65 -10.96
C ILE A 433 7.61 -18.08 -11.43
N GLN A 434 7.47 -18.31 -12.74
CA GLN A 434 7.20 -19.65 -13.30
C GLN A 434 8.31 -20.66 -13.01
N ARG A 435 9.58 -20.22 -13.02
CA ARG A 435 10.73 -21.06 -12.66
C ARG A 435 10.89 -21.24 -11.16
N ASN A 436 10.06 -20.58 -10.36
CA ASN A 436 10.17 -20.54 -8.90
C ASN A 436 11.49 -19.91 -8.42
N ASP A 437 12.07 -19.00 -9.21
CA ASP A 437 13.26 -18.22 -8.83
C ASP A 437 12.93 -17.17 -7.74
N VAL A 438 11.64 -16.84 -7.58
CA VAL A 438 11.11 -15.85 -6.62
C VAL A 438 9.86 -16.43 -5.94
N ALA A 439 9.81 -16.31 -4.61
CA ALA A 439 8.69 -16.82 -3.82
C ALA A 439 7.50 -15.86 -3.66
N HIS A 440 7.66 -14.58 -4.01
CA HIS A 440 6.64 -13.53 -3.87
C HIS A 440 6.36 -12.77 -5.18
N PHE A 441 5.30 -11.94 -5.20
CA PHE A 441 4.86 -11.24 -6.41
C PHE A 441 5.27 -9.75 -6.49
N ASP A 442 5.94 -9.22 -5.47
CA ASP A 442 6.23 -7.78 -5.34
C ASP A 442 6.97 -7.17 -6.55
N PHE A 443 7.95 -7.87 -7.14
CA PHE A 443 8.73 -7.33 -8.25
C PHE A 443 7.91 -7.15 -9.53
N LEU A 444 7.04 -8.12 -9.85
CA LEU A 444 6.12 -7.98 -10.98
C LEU A 444 5.14 -6.81 -10.76
N GLN A 445 4.63 -6.66 -9.54
CA GLN A 445 3.75 -5.55 -9.18
C GLN A 445 4.47 -4.21 -9.20
N TYR A 446 5.75 -4.17 -8.81
CA TYR A 446 6.60 -2.99 -8.86
C TYR A 446 6.74 -2.51 -10.31
N GLU A 447 7.12 -3.39 -11.24
CA GLU A 447 7.28 -3.02 -12.66
C GLU A 447 5.97 -2.49 -13.27
N HIS A 448 4.82 -3.04 -12.87
CA HIS A 448 3.52 -2.54 -13.31
C HIS A 448 3.18 -1.15 -12.74
N LEU A 449 3.45 -0.92 -11.45
CA LEU A 449 3.26 0.39 -10.81
C LEU A 449 4.15 1.46 -11.42
N GLU A 450 5.42 1.16 -11.66
CA GLU A 450 6.35 2.10 -12.30
C GLU A 450 5.92 2.41 -13.73
N LEU A 451 5.43 1.41 -14.49
CA LEU A 451 4.83 1.64 -15.81
C LEU A 451 3.65 2.64 -15.72
N ILE A 452 2.72 2.46 -14.77
CA ILE A 452 1.57 3.37 -14.62
C ILE A 452 2.05 4.79 -14.26
N ARG A 453 2.97 4.92 -13.30
CA ARG A 453 3.52 6.23 -12.87
C ARG A 453 4.16 6.99 -14.03
N HIS A 454 5.04 6.33 -14.77
CA HIS A 454 5.68 6.96 -15.93
C HIS A 454 4.68 7.23 -17.07
N ALA A 455 3.72 6.34 -17.33
CA ALA A 455 2.69 6.57 -18.34
C ALA A 455 1.79 7.77 -18.00
N ARG A 456 1.42 7.97 -16.72
CA ARG A 456 0.69 9.17 -16.25
C ARG A 456 1.51 10.45 -16.47
N ALA A 457 2.80 10.42 -16.15
CA ALA A 457 3.69 11.57 -16.31
C ALA A 457 3.83 12.00 -17.78
N LEU A 458 3.84 11.05 -18.73
CA LEU A 458 3.95 11.33 -20.17
C LEU A 458 2.78 12.12 -20.76
N ALA A 459 1.67 12.32 -20.03
CA ALA A 459 0.59 13.22 -20.42
C ALA A 459 0.97 14.73 -20.32
N TYR A 460 2.14 15.05 -19.76
CA TYR A 460 2.60 16.42 -19.52
C TYR A 460 3.93 16.65 -20.25
N PRO A 461 3.93 16.80 -21.58
CA PRO A 461 5.16 17.01 -22.35
C PRO A 461 5.83 18.36 -22.05
N PRO A 462 7.17 18.48 -22.20
CA PRO A 462 7.88 19.74 -22.00
C PRO A 462 7.35 20.88 -22.88
N VAL A 463 7.35 22.09 -22.33
CA VAL A 463 6.88 23.32 -23.03
C VAL A 463 7.72 23.68 -24.27
N THR A 464 8.89 23.06 -24.44
CA THR A 464 9.74 23.22 -25.63
C THR A 464 9.23 22.49 -26.86
N VAL A 465 8.32 21.52 -26.67
CA VAL A 465 7.67 20.79 -27.77
C VAL A 465 6.55 21.66 -28.35
N ASP A 466 6.41 21.71 -29.66
CA ASP A 466 5.35 22.48 -30.32
C ASP A 466 3.94 21.94 -29.97
N ALA A 467 2.93 22.81 -30.01
CA ALA A 467 1.58 22.49 -29.56
C ALA A 467 0.93 21.30 -30.32
N ASP A 468 1.18 21.16 -31.62
CA ASP A 468 0.63 20.06 -32.42
C ASP A 468 1.25 18.72 -31.98
N THR A 469 2.56 18.72 -31.68
CA THR A 469 3.25 17.55 -31.15
C THR A 469 2.84 17.26 -29.70
N GLN A 470 2.65 18.27 -28.85
CA GLN A 470 2.17 18.09 -27.48
C GLN A 470 0.81 17.37 -27.45
N GLN A 471 -0.14 17.78 -28.29
CA GLN A 471 -1.43 17.12 -28.38
C GLN A 471 -1.29 15.64 -28.78
N LYS A 472 -0.45 15.34 -29.78
CA LYS A 472 -0.20 13.94 -30.19
C LYS A 472 0.45 13.10 -29.09
N LEU A 473 1.35 13.71 -28.29
CA LEU A 473 1.96 13.05 -27.14
C LEU A 473 0.91 12.74 -26.07
N GLN A 474 0.03 13.69 -25.78
CA GLN A 474 -1.08 13.51 -24.83
C GLN A 474 -2.02 12.39 -25.28
N ASP A 475 -2.41 12.37 -26.56
CA ASP A 475 -3.26 11.31 -27.11
C ASP A 475 -2.58 9.93 -27.04
N SER A 476 -1.29 9.88 -27.36
CA SER A 476 -0.50 8.64 -27.32
C SER A 476 -0.29 8.15 -25.87
N ALA A 477 -0.05 9.06 -24.93
CA ALA A 477 0.07 8.77 -23.50
C ALA A 477 -1.25 8.25 -22.92
N ALA A 478 -2.40 8.79 -23.36
CA ALA A 478 -3.71 8.30 -22.95
C ALA A 478 -3.98 6.87 -23.44
N GLN A 479 -3.59 6.53 -24.67
CA GLN A 479 -3.67 5.17 -25.20
C GLN A 479 -2.75 4.22 -24.44
N LEU A 480 -1.51 4.65 -24.17
CA LEU A 480 -0.56 3.89 -23.36
C LEU A 480 -1.15 3.60 -21.97
N LEU A 481 -1.64 4.62 -21.26
CA LEU A 481 -2.24 4.50 -19.93
C LEU A 481 -3.41 3.51 -19.92
N THR A 482 -4.29 3.58 -20.92
CA THR A 482 -5.40 2.61 -21.08
C THR A 482 -4.86 1.18 -21.16
N ALA A 483 -3.87 0.94 -22.02
CA ALA A 483 -3.24 -0.39 -22.15
C ALA A 483 -2.53 -0.84 -20.86
N THR A 484 -1.95 0.09 -20.08
CA THR A 484 -1.36 -0.26 -18.77
C THR A 484 -2.41 -0.78 -17.78
N HIS A 485 -3.63 -0.24 -17.81
CA HIS A 485 -4.72 -0.72 -16.95
C HIS A 485 -5.24 -2.09 -17.41
N GLU A 486 -5.31 -2.35 -18.72
CA GLU A 486 -5.69 -3.67 -19.24
C GLU A 486 -4.70 -4.77 -18.82
N LEU A 487 -3.41 -4.44 -18.72
CA LEU A 487 -2.39 -5.36 -18.22
C LEU A 487 -2.57 -5.77 -16.76
N GLU A 488 -3.26 -4.97 -15.94
CA GLU A 488 -3.56 -5.33 -14.55
C GLU A 488 -4.22 -6.71 -14.47
N TRP A 489 -5.13 -6.99 -15.40
CA TRP A 489 -5.89 -8.24 -15.43
C TRP A 489 -5.06 -9.41 -15.93
N VAL A 490 -4.17 -9.20 -16.91
CA VAL A 490 -3.21 -10.22 -17.35
C VAL A 490 -2.28 -10.62 -16.19
N ILE A 491 -1.78 -9.64 -15.45
CA ILE A 491 -0.93 -9.87 -14.28
C ILE A 491 -1.71 -10.55 -13.16
N ALA A 492 -2.93 -10.10 -12.86
CA ALA A 492 -3.78 -10.69 -11.85
C ALA A 492 -4.11 -12.17 -12.14
N ASP A 493 -4.50 -12.47 -13.38
CA ASP A 493 -4.82 -13.82 -13.82
C ASP A 493 -3.58 -14.72 -13.80
N PHE A 494 -2.42 -14.20 -14.21
CA PHE A 494 -1.13 -14.90 -14.11
C PHE A 494 -0.78 -15.25 -12.65
N VAL A 495 -0.78 -14.26 -11.77
CA VAL A 495 -0.39 -14.42 -10.36
C VAL A 495 -1.33 -15.39 -9.65
N ARG A 496 -2.64 -15.30 -9.89
CA ARG A 496 -3.64 -16.22 -9.34
C ARG A 496 -3.44 -17.65 -9.86
N ALA A 497 -3.16 -17.82 -11.15
CA ALA A 497 -2.85 -19.14 -11.71
C ALA A 497 -1.57 -19.74 -11.10
N GLU A 498 -0.50 -18.96 -10.95
CA GLU A 498 0.75 -19.42 -10.32
C GLU A 498 0.55 -19.77 -8.84
N ALA A 499 -0.17 -18.93 -8.09
CA ALA A 499 -0.53 -19.19 -6.72
C ALA A 499 -1.28 -20.53 -6.60
N MET A 500 -2.35 -20.69 -7.38
CA MET A 500 -3.16 -21.91 -7.30
C MET A 500 -2.44 -23.15 -7.81
N SER A 501 -1.54 -23.03 -8.80
CA SER A 501 -0.68 -24.12 -9.23
C SER A 501 0.18 -24.67 -8.08
N ARG A 502 0.77 -23.79 -7.27
CA ARG A 502 1.56 -24.15 -6.08
C ARG A 502 0.71 -24.78 -4.97
N VAL A 503 -0.53 -24.29 -4.77
CA VAL A 503 -1.49 -24.94 -3.84
C VAL A 503 -1.79 -26.37 -4.30
N MET A 504 -2.13 -26.56 -5.57
CA MET A 504 -2.46 -27.88 -6.12
C MET A 504 -1.28 -28.85 -6.10
N GLU A 505 -0.04 -28.36 -6.29
CA GLU A 505 1.17 -29.16 -6.14
C GLU A 505 1.33 -29.72 -4.72
N ARG A 506 1.15 -28.88 -3.70
CA ARG A 506 1.21 -29.33 -2.30
C ARG A 506 0.09 -30.31 -1.96
N LEU A 507 -1.11 -30.08 -2.46
CA LEU A 507 -2.22 -31.02 -2.28
C LEU A 507 -1.94 -32.36 -2.95
N ALA A 508 -1.30 -32.38 -4.13
CA ALA A 508 -0.91 -33.61 -4.80
C ALA A 508 0.23 -34.37 -4.10
N ASN A 509 1.11 -33.65 -3.39
CA ASN A 509 2.29 -34.21 -2.73
C ASN A 509 2.08 -34.61 -1.25
N ASN A 510 1.06 -34.07 -0.56
CA ASN A 510 0.84 -34.30 0.87
C ASN A 510 -0.12 -35.46 1.15
N GLU A 511 0.35 -36.45 1.91
CA GLU A 511 -0.43 -37.52 2.56
C GLU A 511 -1.03 -37.07 3.93
N GLU A 512 -1.41 -35.79 4.11
CA GLU A 512 -2.01 -35.38 5.40
C GLU A 512 -3.50 -35.80 5.45
N PRO A 513 -3.93 -36.61 6.44
CA PRO A 513 -5.27 -37.22 6.50
C PRO A 513 -6.43 -36.25 6.79
N ASN A 514 -6.18 -34.94 6.90
CA ASN A 514 -7.17 -33.90 7.20
C ASN A 514 -7.49 -32.98 5.99
N SER A 515 -7.10 -33.38 4.78
CA SER A 515 -7.57 -32.76 3.54
C SER A 515 -9.03 -33.13 3.30
N LEU A 516 -9.85 -32.18 2.85
CA LEU A 516 -11.22 -32.46 2.38
C LEU A 516 -11.15 -33.11 0.98
N GLU A 517 -10.60 -34.32 0.94
CA GLU A 517 -10.48 -35.20 -0.22
C GLU A 517 -11.87 -35.62 -0.71
N GLY A 518 -12.48 -34.84 -1.58
CA GLY A 518 -13.71 -35.25 -2.25
C GLY A 518 -14.48 -34.15 -2.96
N GLN A 519 -14.37 -32.90 -2.50
CA GLN A 519 -15.15 -31.79 -3.07
C GLN A 519 -14.36 -30.95 -4.08
N ALA A 520 -13.04 -30.97 -4.00
CA ALA A 520 -12.21 -30.07 -4.80
C ALA A 520 -11.86 -30.63 -6.21
N GLY A 521 -11.97 -31.95 -6.46
CA GLY A 521 -11.54 -32.56 -7.73
C GLY A 521 -10.02 -32.83 -7.81
N ASP A 522 -9.57 -33.57 -8.83
CA ASP A 522 -8.18 -34.06 -8.96
C ASP A 522 -7.14 -32.92 -8.93
N PRO A 523 -6.31 -32.82 -7.87
CA PRO A 523 -5.29 -31.79 -7.75
C PRO A 523 -4.27 -31.78 -8.89
N VAL A 524 -3.91 -32.95 -9.44
CA VAL A 524 -2.93 -33.06 -10.54
C VAL A 524 -3.49 -32.44 -11.81
N GLN A 525 -4.75 -32.74 -12.13
CA GLN A 525 -5.42 -32.18 -13.30
C GLN A 525 -5.60 -30.65 -13.18
N ARG A 526 -6.04 -30.16 -12.01
CA ARG A 526 -6.20 -28.72 -11.77
C ARG A 526 -4.87 -27.97 -11.80
N ARG A 527 -3.80 -28.56 -11.26
CA ARG A 527 -2.44 -28.00 -11.38
C ARG A 527 -2.06 -27.77 -12.84
N ALA A 528 -2.29 -28.77 -13.70
CA ALA A 528 -1.99 -28.67 -15.13
C ALA A 528 -2.80 -27.56 -15.82
N GLN A 529 -4.07 -27.38 -15.42
CA GLN A 529 -4.92 -26.29 -15.93
C GLN A 529 -4.36 -24.91 -15.53
N TYR A 530 -3.98 -24.72 -14.26
CA TYR A 530 -3.39 -23.46 -13.81
C TYR A 530 -2.04 -23.17 -14.50
N GLN A 531 -1.21 -24.18 -14.71
CA GLN A 531 0.04 -24.02 -15.47
C GLN A 531 -0.21 -23.60 -16.92
N ALA A 532 -1.21 -24.21 -17.57
CA ALA A 532 -1.58 -23.81 -18.92
C ALA A 532 -2.10 -22.36 -18.96
N ALA A 533 -2.89 -21.95 -17.98
CA ALA A 533 -3.39 -20.58 -17.85
C ALA A 533 -2.25 -19.58 -17.64
N SER A 534 -1.28 -19.87 -16.76
CA SER A 534 -0.16 -18.96 -16.52
C SER A 534 0.74 -18.81 -17.75
N VAL A 535 0.97 -19.89 -18.51
CA VAL A 535 1.69 -19.84 -19.80
C VAL A 535 0.94 -18.98 -20.81
N ALA A 536 -0.39 -19.07 -20.87
CA ALA A 536 -1.20 -18.24 -21.76
C ALA A 536 -1.11 -16.74 -21.38
N MET A 537 -1.14 -16.42 -20.08
CA MET A 537 -1.00 -15.04 -19.61
C MET A 537 0.40 -14.47 -19.88
N LEU A 538 1.45 -15.28 -19.75
CA LEU A 538 2.80 -14.88 -20.14
C LEU A 538 2.89 -14.58 -21.63
N ALA A 539 2.28 -15.42 -22.48
CA ALA A 539 2.23 -15.18 -23.92
C ALA A 539 1.44 -13.89 -24.25
N ALA A 540 0.34 -13.63 -23.55
CA ALA A 540 -0.43 -12.39 -23.69
C ALA A 540 0.38 -11.15 -23.28
N MET A 541 1.17 -11.22 -22.21
CA MET A 541 2.09 -10.14 -21.83
C MET A 541 3.14 -9.88 -22.92
N GLN A 542 3.73 -10.93 -23.50
CA GLN A 542 4.74 -10.84 -24.56
C GLN A 542 4.20 -10.17 -25.83
N THR A 543 2.94 -10.45 -26.19
CA THR A 543 2.28 -9.89 -27.38
C THR A 543 1.49 -8.61 -27.10
N SER A 544 1.55 -8.08 -25.87
CA SER A 544 0.86 -6.85 -25.50
C SER A 544 1.31 -5.64 -26.33
N ALA A 545 0.38 -4.70 -26.52
CA ALA A 545 0.63 -3.48 -27.28
C ALA A 545 1.55 -2.47 -26.57
N ILE A 546 1.95 -2.70 -25.32
CA ILE A 546 2.73 -1.75 -24.52
C ILE A 546 4.00 -1.30 -25.22
N GLN A 547 4.77 -2.24 -25.80
CA GLN A 547 6.01 -1.86 -26.47
C GLN A 547 5.75 -1.01 -27.71
N ALA A 548 4.73 -1.35 -28.50
CA ALA A 548 4.36 -0.58 -29.69
C ALA A 548 3.85 0.82 -29.31
N LEU A 549 3.01 0.94 -28.28
CA LEU A 549 2.50 2.22 -27.79
C LEU A 549 3.62 3.09 -27.22
N ALA A 550 4.52 2.51 -26.41
CA ALA A 550 5.70 3.21 -25.90
C ALA A 550 6.61 3.69 -27.05
N GLN A 551 6.79 2.89 -28.09
CA GLN A 551 7.52 3.29 -29.30
C GLN A 551 6.83 4.44 -30.02
N THR A 552 5.50 4.43 -30.16
CA THR A 552 4.74 5.55 -30.74
C THR A 552 4.98 6.84 -29.97
N VAL A 553 4.90 6.82 -28.62
CA VAL A 553 5.16 8.02 -27.81
C VAL A 553 6.59 8.53 -28.03
N ASN A 554 7.58 7.63 -28.10
CA ASN A 554 8.96 7.98 -28.39
C ASN A 554 9.14 8.62 -29.77
N GLU A 555 8.53 8.05 -30.81
CA GLU A 555 8.62 8.55 -32.19
C GLU A 555 7.97 9.93 -32.33
N VAL A 556 6.81 10.13 -31.71
CA VAL A 556 6.14 11.44 -31.68
C VAL A 556 7.03 12.47 -30.98
N TYR A 557 7.64 12.11 -29.85
CA TYR A 557 8.52 13.03 -29.11
C TYR A 557 9.77 13.38 -29.92
N ALA A 558 10.40 12.40 -30.55
CA ALA A 558 11.59 12.60 -31.39
C ALA A 558 11.30 13.44 -32.64
N ALA A 559 10.06 13.45 -33.16
CA ALA A 559 9.67 14.26 -34.31
C ALA A 559 9.45 15.75 -33.98
N GLY A 560 9.26 16.10 -32.70
CA GLY A 560 9.05 17.47 -32.23
C GLY A 560 10.29 18.16 -31.63
N ILE A 561 11.46 17.50 -31.70
CA ILE A 561 12.78 18.01 -31.30
C ILE A 561 13.62 18.18 -32.55
#